data_AF-A0A1M4VCT6-F1
#
_entry.id   AF-A0A1M4VCT6-F1
#
_cell.length_a   1.000
_cell.length_b   1.000
_cell.length_c   1.000
_cell.angle_alpha   90.00
_cell.angle_beta   90.00
_cell.angle_gamma   90.00
#
_symmetry.space_group_name_H-M   'P 1'
#
loop_
_entity.id
_entity.type
_entity.pdbx_description
1 polymer ?
#
loop_
_entity_poly.entity_id
_entity_poly.type
_entity_poly.pdbx_seq_one_letter_code
_entity_poly.pdbx_strand_id
1 'polypeptide(L)'
;MNMYFKSPKNVTELKQQFKKLVLRYHPDRGGTDQDIIHIKNQYQILLRNLKAQEPQPETDYEKERQAEYEKADPNDMTFQDIITTLVKFPDLTIEIIADWIWLETPKTDYQQYTKLIKELKFRWSKSKKLWYWFPGIESKKKLRFSTPQEEIRAKYGSRRFKTSSSRNKPQHRK
;
A
#
# COMPACT_ATOMS: atom_id res chain seq x y z
N MET A 1 -16.22 -30.09 4.51
CA MET A 1 -15.19 -29.07 4.30
C MET A 1 -15.65 -27.81 5.05
N ASN A 2 -14.91 -27.34 6.05
CA ASN A 2 -15.32 -26.16 6.83
C ASN A 2 -15.13 -24.89 5.99
N MET A 3 -16.17 -24.08 5.78
CA MET A 3 -16.03 -22.75 5.17
C MET A 3 -15.59 -21.74 6.23
N TYR A 4 -14.39 -21.16 6.05
CA TYR A 4 -13.83 -20.18 6.99
C TYR A 4 -14.26 -18.73 6.67
N PHE A 5 -14.60 -18.45 5.41
CA PHE A 5 -14.88 -17.10 4.92
C PHE A 5 -16.38 -16.77 4.93
N LYS A 6 -16.72 -15.53 5.30
CA LYS A 6 -18.09 -15.01 5.34
C LYS A 6 -18.46 -14.31 4.02
N SER A 7 -18.34 -15.02 2.89
CA SER A 7 -18.73 -14.53 1.55
C SER A 7 -18.29 -13.08 1.25
N PRO A 8 -16.97 -12.80 1.19
CA PRO A 8 -16.47 -11.43 0.98
C PRO A 8 -16.92 -10.88 -0.38
N LYS A 9 -17.32 -9.60 -0.40
CA LYS A 9 -17.88 -8.95 -1.60
C LYS A 9 -16.82 -8.42 -2.57
N ASN A 10 -15.59 -8.20 -2.08
CA ASN A 10 -14.47 -7.68 -2.86
C ASN A 10 -13.13 -8.16 -2.31
N VAL A 11 -12.06 -7.96 -3.08
CA VAL A 11 -10.70 -8.41 -2.73
C VAL A 11 -10.22 -7.81 -1.40
N THR A 12 -10.61 -6.57 -1.09
CA THR A 12 -10.24 -5.91 0.16
C THR A 12 -10.84 -6.62 1.37
N GLU A 13 -12.15 -6.93 1.33
CA GLU A 13 -12.83 -7.65 2.41
C GLU A 13 -12.23 -9.06 2.57
N LEU A 14 -11.96 -9.76 1.46
CA LEU A 14 -11.33 -11.08 1.49
C LEU A 14 -9.95 -11.02 2.19
N LYS A 15 -9.10 -10.04 1.87
CA LYS A 15 -7.78 -9.86 2.51
C LYS A 15 -7.90 -9.59 4.01
N GLN A 16 -8.88 -8.78 4.43
CA GLN A 16 -9.14 -8.51 5.84
C GLN A 16 -9.58 -9.76 6.60
N GLN A 17 -10.49 -10.55 6.03
CA GLN A 17 -10.94 -11.82 6.61
C GLN A 17 -9.77 -12.82 6.70
N PHE A 18 -8.97 -12.94 5.64
CA PHE A 18 -7.80 -13.83 5.62
C PHE A 18 -6.81 -13.50 6.74
N LYS A 19 -6.45 -12.22 6.93
CA LYS A 19 -5.54 -11.80 8.01
C LYS A 19 -6.09 -12.17 9.40
N LYS A 20 -7.39 -11.97 9.63
CA LYS A 20 -8.05 -12.33 10.91
C LYS A 20 -8.06 -13.84 11.13
N LEU A 21 -8.30 -14.63 10.09
CA LEU A 21 -8.33 -16.09 10.14
C LEU A 21 -6.94 -16.67 10.41
N VAL A 22 -5.91 -16.26 9.65
CA VAL A 22 -4.53 -16.72 9.90
C VAL A 22 -4.07 -16.38 11.31
N LEU A 23 -4.38 -15.18 11.80
CA LEU A 23 -4.03 -14.78 13.17
C LEU A 23 -4.70 -15.67 14.22
N ARG A 24 -5.98 -16.03 14.01
CA ARG A 24 -6.79 -16.84 14.93
C ARG A 24 -6.37 -18.31 14.94
N TYR A 25 -6.03 -18.87 13.79
CA TYR A 25 -5.69 -20.29 13.63
C TYR A 25 -4.17 -20.55 13.55
N HIS A 26 -3.36 -19.60 13.98
CA HIS A 26 -1.92 -19.80 14.10
C HIS A 26 -1.59 -20.86 15.17
N PRO A 27 -0.59 -21.74 14.98
CA PRO A 27 -0.15 -22.70 16.00
C PRO A 27 0.07 -22.08 17.38
N ASP A 28 0.77 -20.93 17.43
CA ASP A 28 1.01 -20.16 18.67
C ASP A 28 -0.27 -19.64 19.36
N ARG A 29 -1.43 -19.68 18.69
CA ARG A 29 -2.75 -19.29 19.23
C ARG A 29 -3.72 -20.46 19.34
N GLY A 30 -3.22 -21.69 19.30
CA GLY A 30 -4.01 -22.90 19.47
C GLY A 30 -4.72 -23.39 18.20
N GLY A 31 -4.29 -22.93 17.01
CA GLY A 31 -4.68 -23.54 15.73
C GLY A 31 -3.68 -24.60 15.26
N THR A 32 -3.89 -25.10 14.04
CA THR A 32 -2.98 -26.10 13.43
C THR A 32 -2.49 -25.65 12.05
N ASP A 33 -1.36 -26.21 11.61
CA ASP A 33 -0.86 -25.98 10.25
C ASP A 33 -1.87 -26.41 9.18
N GLN A 34 -2.64 -27.46 9.46
CA GLN A 34 -3.71 -27.93 8.58
C GLN A 34 -4.81 -26.87 8.43
N ASP A 35 -5.17 -26.15 9.49
CA ASP A 35 -6.15 -25.06 9.41
C ASP A 35 -5.65 -23.93 8.52
N ILE A 36 -4.38 -23.54 8.67
CA ILE A 36 -3.76 -22.50 7.84
C ILE A 36 -3.77 -22.91 6.36
N ILE A 37 -3.40 -24.16 6.04
CA ILE A 37 -3.41 -24.66 4.67
C ILE A 37 -4.81 -24.58 4.07
N HIS A 38 -5.84 -25.01 4.80
CA HIS A 38 -7.23 -24.92 4.33
C HIS A 38 -7.69 -23.47 4.12
N ILE A 39 -7.35 -22.56 5.05
CA ILE A 39 -7.65 -21.12 4.92
C ILE A 39 -6.98 -20.53 3.68
N LYS A 40 -5.71 -20.87 3.42
CA LYS A 40 -4.96 -20.40 2.25
C LYS A 40 -5.57 -20.92 0.94
N ASN A 41 -5.97 -22.18 0.89
CA ASN A 41 -6.60 -22.78 -0.29
C ASN A 41 -7.95 -22.10 -0.60
N GLN A 42 -8.80 -21.90 0.41
CA GLN A 42 -10.07 -21.18 0.23
C GLN A 42 -9.85 -19.72 -0.19
N TYR A 43 -8.86 -19.04 0.42
CA TYR A 43 -8.49 -17.69 0.04
C TYR A 43 -8.11 -17.59 -1.43
N GLN A 44 -7.29 -18.52 -1.94
CA GLN A 44 -6.88 -18.49 -3.36
C GLN A 44 -8.05 -18.69 -4.32
N ILE A 45 -8.98 -19.59 -4.00
CA ILE A 45 -10.18 -19.83 -4.81
C ILE A 45 -11.06 -18.57 -4.84
N LEU A 46 -11.35 -18.00 -3.66
CA LEU A 46 -12.17 -16.78 -3.55
C LEU A 46 -11.49 -15.58 -4.22
N LEU A 47 -10.17 -15.45 -4.09
CA LEU A 47 -9.40 -14.38 -4.72
C LEU A 47 -9.47 -14.47 -6.24
N ARG A 48 -9.33 -15.68 -6.81
CA ARG A 48 -9.47 -15.91 -8.25
C ARG A 48 -10.87 -15.54 -8.73
N ASN A 49 -11.91 -15.97 -8.02
CA ASN A 49 -13.30 -15.69 -8.40
C ASN A 49 -13.61 -14.19 -8.35
N LEU A 50 -13.20 -13.50 -7.28
CA LEU A 50 -13.41 -12.06 -7.15
C LEU A 50 -12.62 -11.28 -8.21
N LYS A 51 -11.37 -11.66 -8.50
CA LYS A 51 -10.58 -11.04 -9.58
C LYS A 51 -11.20 -11.28 -10.97
N ALA A 52 -11.81 -12.44 -11.20
CA ALA A 52 -12.49 -12.71 -12.47
C ALA A 52 -13.79 -11.90 -12.64
N GLN A 53 -14.40 -11.48 -11.53
CA GLN A 53 -15.59 -10.62 -11.51
C GLN A 53 -15.25 -9.12 -11.47
N GLU A 54 -14.00 -8.76 -11.13
CA GLU A 54 -13.56 -7.36 -11.20
C GLU A 54 -13.59 -6.90 -12.67
N PRO A 55 -14.14 -5.68 -12.92
CA PRO A 55 -14.10 -5.12 -14.26
C PRO A 55 -12.66 -5.07 -14.75
N GLN A 56 -12.46 -5.45 -16.01
CA GLN A 56 -11.16 -5.35 -16.65
C GLN A 56 -10.68 -3.90 -16.58
N PRO A 57 -9.36 -3.68 -16.47
CA PRO A 57 -8.83 -2.33 -16.38
C PRO A 57 -9.23 -1.51 -17.61
N GLU A 58 -10.06 -0.48 -17.41
CA GLU A 58 -10.64 0.35 -18.46
C GLU A 58 -9.73 1.53 -18.81
N THR A 59 -9.05 2.06 -17.78
CA THR A 59 -8.14 3.21 -17.90
C THR A 59 -6.69 2.77 -18.04
N ASP A 60 -5.87 3.61 -18.68
CA ASP A 60 -4.41 3.38 -18.75
C ASP A 60 -3.78 3.28 -17.35
N TYR A 61 -4.33 4.03 -16.38
CA TYR A 61 -3.93 3.93 -14.98
C TYR A 61 -4.12 2.53 -14.40
N GLU A 62 -5.30 1.93 -14.61
CA GLU A 62 -5.61 0.59 -14.08
C GLU A 62 -4.79 -0.50 -14.74
N LYS A 63 -4.60 -0.41 -16.07
CA LYS A 63 -3.79 -1.38 -16.83
C LYS A 63 -2.35 -1.39 -16.32
N GLU A 64 -1.77 -0.19 -16.15
CA GLU A 64 -0.43 -0.03 -15.64
C GLU A 64 -0.33 -0.53 -14.20
N ARG A 65 -1.25 -0.12 -13.33
CA ARG A 65 -1.29 -0.57 -11.92
C ARG A 65 -1.30 -2.10 -11.84
N GLN A 66 -2.17 -2.76 -12.60
CA GLN A 66 -2.27 -4.22 -12.62
C GLN A 66 -0.96 -4.88 -13.08
N ALA A 67 -0.38 -4.40 -14.18
CA ALA A 67 0.87 -4.93 -14.72
C ALA A 67 2.05 -4.79 -13.74
N GLU A 68 2.11 -3.69 -12.98
CA GLU A 68 3.18 -3.45 -12.01
C GLU A 68 3.01 -4.29 -10.74
N TYR A 69 1.77 -4.52 -10.30
CA TYR A 69 1.47 -5.46 -9.22
C TYR A 69 1.91 -6.89 -9.54
N GLU A 70 1.79 -7.32 -10.80
CA GLU A 70 2.20 -8.64 -11.26
C GLU A 70 3.73 -8.79 -11.39
N LYS A 71 4.45 -7.68 -11.50
CA LYS A 71 5.92 -7.64 -11.61
C LYS A 71 6.63 -7.35 -10.30
N ALA A 72 5.91 -6.96 -9.25
CA ALA A 72 6.50 -6.65 -7.96
C ALA A 72 7.25 -7.86 -7.39
N ASP A 73 8.50 -7.67 -6.94
CA ASP A 73 9.26 -8.74 -6.32
C ASP A 73 8.64 -9.04 -4.94
N PRO A 74 8.40 -10.32 -4.58
CA PRO A 74 7.94 -10.69 -3.24
C PRO A 74 8.83 -10.17 -2.09
N ASN A 75 10.10 -9.87 -2.37
CA ASN A 75 11.05 -9.31 -1.41
C ASN A 75 11.09 -7.77 -1.38
N ASP A 76 10.39 -7.09 -2.30
CA ASP A 76 10.30 -5.64 -2.27
C ASP A 76 9.51 -5.18 -1.03
N MET A 77 9.85 -3.98 -0.54
CA MET A 77 9.09 -3.36 0.54
C MET A 77 7.62 -3.25 0.14
N THR A 78 6.75 -3.70 1.03
CA THR A 78 5.31 -3.60 0.80
C THR A 78 4.83 -2.17 1.02
N PHE A 79 3.66 -1.87 0.47
CA PHE A 79 2.95 -0.62 0.76
C PHE A 79 2.85 -0.33 2.28
N GLN A 80 2.64 -1.39 3.09
CA GLN A 80 2.54 -1.26 4.54
C GLN A 80 3.88 -0.89 5.18
N ASP A 81 4.98 -1.47 4.72
CA ASP A 81 6.33 -1.18 5.23
C ASP A 81 6.72 0.28 4.98
N ILE A 82 6.39 0.77 3.78
CA ILE A 82 6.65 2.16 3.39
C ILE A 82 5.83 3.11 4.25
N ILE A 83 4.52 2.90 4.39
CA ILE A 83 3.67 3.76 5.24
C ILE A 83 4.16 3.72 6.69
N THR A 84 4.46 2.54 7.24
CA THR A 84 4.96 2.37 8.61
C THR A 84 6.30 3.07 8.83
N THR A 85 7.14 3.15 7.80
CA THR A 85 8.40 3.90 7.85
C THR A 85 8.14 5.40 7.80
N LEU A 86 7.34 5.87 6.84
CA LEU A 86 7.05 7.30 6.67
C LEU A 86 6.43 7.92 7.93
N VAL A 87 5.50 7.24 8.61
CA VAL A 87 4.84 7.78 9.81
C VAL A 87 5.79 8.04 10.99
N LYS A 88 6.99 7.45 10.99
CA LYS A 88 8.03 7.70 12.01
C LYS A 88 8.74 9.04 11.82
N PHE A 89 8.68 9.61 10.61
CA PHE A 89 9.34 10.86 10.29
C PHE A 89 8.37 12.03 10.48
N PRO A 90 8.77 13.08 11.20
CA PRO A 90 7.88 14.18 11.50
C PRO A 90 7.61 15.05 10.27
N ASP A 91 6.53 15.83 10.35
CA ASP A 91 6.24 16.93 9.43
C ASP A 91 6.16 16.58 7.92
N LEU A 92 5.92 15.30 7.58
CA LEU A 92 5.64 14.83 6.22
C LEU A 92 4.16 14.99 5.87
N THR A 93 3.86 15.41 4.64
CA THR A 93 2.49 15.32 4.10
C THR A 93 2.41 14.12 3.16
N ILE A 94 1.52 13.18 3.47
CA ILE A 94 1.34 11.94 2.73
C ILE A 94 -0.06 11.95 2.12
N GLU A 95 -0.17 11.68 0.82
CA GLU A 95 -1.44 11.47 0.13
C GLU A 95 -1.45 10.09 -0.52
N ILE A 96 -2.44 9.28 -0.16
CA ILE A 96 -2.66 7.95 -0.72
C ILE A 96 -3.82 8.04 -1.72
N ILE A 97 -3.58 7.60 -2.95
CA ILE A 97 -4.60 7.51 -4.01
C ILE A 97 -4.53 6.10 -4.60
N ALA A 98 -5.53 5.26 -4.32
CA ALA A 98 -5.43 3.81 -4.51
C ALA A 98 -4.12 3.27 -3.91
N ASP A 99 -3.25 2.66 -4.72
CA ASP A 99 -1.98 2.06 -4.26
C ASP A 99 -0.78 3.00 -4.42
N TRP A 100 -1.03 4.26 -4.77
CA TRP A 100 0.00 5.26 -4.96
C TRP A 100 0.20 6.08 -3.68
N ILE A 101 1.46 6.33 -3.36
CA ILE A 101 1.85 7.19 -2.25
C ILE A 101 2.49 8.45 -2.85
N TRP A 102 1.90 9.60 -2.58
CA TRP A 102 2.47 10.91 -2.87
C TRP A 102 2.99 11.51 -1.57
N LEU A 103 4.20 12.05 -1.64
CA LEU A 103 4.94 12.51 -0.47
C LEU A 103 5.47 13.93 -0.71
N GLU A 104 5.11 14.82 0.21
CA GLU A 104 5.72 16.13 0.37
C GLU A 104 6.58 16.13 1.64
N THR A 105 7.82 16.57 1.49
CA THR A 105 8.78 16.68 2.60
C THR A 105 8.97 18.15 2.96
N PRO A 106 9.20 18.48 4.24
CA PRO A 106 9.56 19.84 4.60
C PRO A 106 10.93 20.20 4.01
N LYS A 107 11.14 21.49 3.72
CA LYS A 107 12.42 22.00 3.17
C LYS A 107 13.52 22.02 4.23
N THR A 108 13.14 22.17 5.50
CA THR A 108 14.01 22.10 6.65
C THR A 108 14.45 20.66 6.88
N ASP A 109 15.75 20.44 7.05
CA ASP A 109 16.37 19.12 7.22
C ASP A 109 16.35 18.24 5.96
N TYR A 110 16.80 18.81 4.84
CA TYR A 110 16.83 18.17 3.53
C TYR A 110 17.60 16.83 3.52
N GLN A 111 18.64 16.67 4.34
CA GLN A 111 19.50 15.49 4.32
C GLN A 111 18.78 14.23 4.84
N GLN A 112 18.05 14.32 5.96
CA GLN A 112 17.34 13.15 6.51
C GLN A 112 16.28 12.62 5.54
N TYR A 113 15.52 13.53 4.92
CA TYR A 113 14.47 13.15 3.98
C TYR A 113 15.06 12.65 2.67
N THR A 114 16.19 13.20 2.21
CA THR A 114 16.88 12.69 1.02
C THR A 114 17.32 11.24 1.21
N LYS A 115 17.82 10.88 2.40
CA LYS A 115 18.17 9.48 2.72
C LYS A 115 16.93 8.59 2.71
N LEU A 116 15.86 9.01 3.40
CA LEU A 116 14.58 8.30 3.46
C LEU A 116 13.97 8.06 2.06
N ILE A 117 13.93 9.10 1.22
CA ILE A 117 13.41 9.05 -0.15
C ILE A 117 14.19 8.04 -0.99
N LYS A 118 15.53 8.04 -0.89
CA LYS A 118 16.39 7.10 -1.61
C LYS A 118 16.18 5.67 -1.12
N GLU A 119 16.14 5.47 0.18
CA GLU A 119 15.94 4.16 0.81
C GLU A 119 14.58 3.56 0.43
N LEU A 120 13.51 4.36 0.49
CA LEU A 120 12.16 3.96 0.10
C LEU A 120 11.90 4.04 -1.41
N LYS A 121 12.94 4.36 -2.19
CA LYS A 121 12.93 4.33 -3.66
C LYS A 121 11.86 5.23 -4.28
N PHE A 122 11.52 6.32 -3.59
CA PHE A 122 10.62 7.35 -4.10
C PHE A 122 11.24 8.07 -5.30
N ARG A 123 10.39 8.50 -6.22
CA ARG A 123 10.80 9.26 -7.40
C ARG A 123 10.18 10.64 -7.41
N TRP A 124 10.87 11.59 -8.04
CA TRP A 124 10.37 12.95 -8.16
C TRP A 124 9.44 13.10 -9.37
N SER A 125 8.24 13.63 -9.15
CA SER A 125 7.36 14.09 -10.23
C SER A 125 7.59 15.57 -10.49
N LYS A 126 8.17 15.89 -11.65
CA LYS A 126 8.44 17.29 -12.05
C LYS A 126 7.16 18.11 -12.18
N SER A 127 6.10 17.52 -12.75
CA SER A 127 4.82 18.20 -12.98
C SER A 127 4.05 18.46 -11.67
N LYS A 128 4.11 17.51 -10.73
CA LYS A 128 3.38 17.61 -9.45
C LYS A 128 4.20 18.25 -8.34
N LYS A 129 5.53 18.37 -8.52
CA LYS A 129 6.47 18.84 -7.49
C LYS A 129 6.33 18.05 -6.18
N LEU A 130 6.16 16.74 -6.31
CA LEU A 130 5.99 15.80 -5.21
C LEU A 130 6.83 14.55 -5.46
N TRP A 131 7.22 13.89 -4.38
CA TRP A 131 7.75 12.54 -4.44
C TRP A 131 6.60 11.55 -4.60
N TYR A 132 6.81 10.45 -5.32
CA TYR A 132 5.82 9.40 -5.46
C TYR A 132 6.44 8.00 -5.38
N TRP A 133 5.61 7.05 -4.93
CA TRP A 133 5.89 5.63 -4.89
C TRP A 133 4.65 4.83 -5.29
N PHE A 134 4.86 3.67 -5.91
CA PHE A 134 3.83 2.67 -6.21
C PHE A 134 4.49 1.26 -6.25
N PRO A 135 3.72 0.17 -6.10
CA PRO A 135 4.24 -1.19 -6.23
C PRO A 135 4.87 -1.41 -7.60
N GLY A 136 6.09 -1.95 -7.65
CA GLY A 136 6.83 -2.14 -8.91
C GLY A 136 7.56 -0.90 -9.41
N ILE A 137 7.66 0.19 -8.62
CA ILE A 137 8.33 1.43 -9.02
C ILE A 137 9.72 1.21 -9.62
N GLU A 138 10.47 0.20 -9.19
CA GLU A 138 11.81 -0.08 -9.67
C GLU A 138 11.88 -0.71 -11.05
N SER A 139 10.86 -1.49 -11.42
CA SER A 139 10.84 -2.29 -12.66
C SER A 139 10.87 -1.39 -13.91
N LYS A 140 10.28 -0.20 -13.81
CA LYS A 140 9.99 0.66 -14.97
C LYS A 140 10.62 2.03 -14.81
N LYS A 141 11.32 2.53 -15.85
CA LYS A 141 11.97 3.86 -15.82
C LYS A 141 11.03 5.03 -16.08
N LYS A 142 9.89 4.81 -16.76
CA LYS A 142 8.92 5.84 -17.13
C LYS A 142 7.51 5.26 -17.10
N LEU A 143 6.59 5.99 -16.49
CA LEU A 143 5.16 5.70 -16.59
C LEU A 143 4.52 6.72 -17.52
N ARG A 144 3.55 6.28 -18.31
CA ARG A 144 2.73 7.16 -19.14
C ARG A 144 1.31 7.05 -18.61
N PHE A 145 0.80 8.12 -18.01
CA PHE A 145 -0.61 8.23 -17.66
C PHE A 145 -1.25 9.26 -18.57
N SER A 146 -2.24 8.82 -19.34
CA SER A 146 -3.18 9.75 -19.97
C SER A 146 -4.24 10.21 -18.96
N THR A 147 -4.60 9.35 -18.00
CA THR A 147 -5.63 9.62 -16.98
C THR A 147 -5.22 10.76 -16.03
N PRO A 148 -6.02 11.84 -15.94
CA PRO A 148 -5.82 12.91 -14.97
C PRO A 148 -5.89 12.42 -13.52
N GLN A 149 -5.03 12.97 -12.66
CA GLN A 149 -4.98 12.59 -11.24
C GLN A 149 -6.29 12.88 -10.50
N GLU A 150 -7.02 13.92 -10.89
CA GLU A 150 -8.32 14.27 -10.30
C GLU A 150 -9.38 13.21 -10.58
N GLU A 151 -9.39 12.63 -11.78
CA GLU A 151 -10.25 11.48 -12.12
C GLU A 151 -9.89 10.25 -11.28
N ILE A 152 -8.59 10.01 -11.08
CA ILE A 152 -8.13 8.91 -10.21
C ILE A 152 -8.60 9.14 -8.77
N ARG A 153 -8.48 10.37 -8.24
CA ARG A 153 -9.01 10.72 -6.91
C ARG A 153 -10.53 10.57 -6.82
N ALA A 154 -11.26 10.98 -7.86
CA ALA A 154 -12.71 10.86 -7.89
C ALA A 154 -13.16 9.39 -7.90
N LYS A 155 -12.45 8.53 -8.66
CA LYS A 155 -12.76 7.10 -8.78
C LYS A 155 -12.37 6.29 -7.54
N TYR A 156 -11.18 6.54 -7.00
CA TYR A 156 -10.59 5.72 -5.93
C TYR A 156 -10.60 6.35 -4.54
N GLY A 157 -11.00 7.62 -4.45
CA GLY A 157 -10.79 8.44 -3.27
C GLY A 157 -9.34 8.86 -3.09
N SER A 158 -9.12 9.73 -2.11
CA SER A 158 -7.79 10.14 -1.65
C SER A 158 -7.79 10.25 -0.14
N ARG A 159 -6.72 9.77 0.49
CA ARG A 159 -6.49 9.99 1.92
C ARG A 159 -5.21 10.80 2.08
N ARG A 160 -5.36 12.06 2.46
CA ARG A 160 -4.24 12.96 2.77
C ARG A 160 -4.13 13.21 4.26
N PHE A 161 -2.94 13.08 4.82
CA PHE A 161 -2.67 13.33 6.23
C PHE A 161 -1.23 13.81 6.45
N LYS A 162 -0.98 14.41 7.61
CA LYS A 162 0.35 14.89 8.02
C LYS A 162 0.87 14.05 9.18
N THR A 163 2.16 13.73 9.19
CA THR A 163 2.79 13.04 10.32
C THR A 163 3.00 13.99 11.49
N SER A 164 3.24 13.44 12.69
CA SER A 164 3.37 14.21 13.92
C SER A 164 4.41 15.32 13.79
N SER A 165 4.09 16.52 14.28
CA SER A 165 5.08 17.60 14.31
C SER A 165 6.14 17.35 15.37
N SER A 166 7.37 17.71 15.04
CA SER A 166 8.55 17.63 15.94
C SER A 166 8.45 18.51 17.21
N ARG A 167 7.40 19.34 17.34
CA ARG A 167 7.16 20.24 18.49
C ARG A 167 6.52 19.54 19.68
N ASN A 168 7.20 18.54 20.24
CA ASN A 168 6.99 18.09 21.64
C ASN A 168 8.23 17.32 22.13
N LYS A 169 9.29 18.06 22.50
CA LYS A 169 10.17 17.59 23.58
C LYS A 169 9.60 18.17 24.87
N PRO A 170 9.08 17.36 25.81
CA PRO A 170 8.94 17.86 27.17
C PRO A 170 10.34 18.24 27.64
N GLN A 171 10.56 19.54 27.86
CA GLN A 171 11.70 19.99 28.63
C GLN A 171 11.52 19.38 30.01
N HIS A 172 12.31 18.36 30.35
CA HIS A 172 12.55 18.04 31.74
C HIS A 172 13.16 19.29 32.36
N ARG A 173 12.32 20.05 33.07
CA ARG A 173 12.75 21.06 34.03
C ARG A 173 13.60 20.33 35.07
N LYS A 174 14.76 20.93 35.32
CA LYS A 174 15.75 20.56 36.34
C LYS A 174 15.11 20.39 37.71
#